data_AF-A0A6M3ZMP0-F1
#
_entry.id   AF-A0A6M3ZMP0-F1
#
_cell.length_a   1.000
_cell.length_b   1.000
_cell.length_c   1.000
_cell.angle_alpha   90.00
_cell.angle_beta   90.00
_cell.angle_gamma   90.00
#
_symmetry.space_group_name_H-M   'P 1'
#
loop_
_entity.id
_entity.type
_entity.pdbx_description
1 polymer ?
#
loop_
_entity_poly.entity_id
_entity_poly.type
_entity_poly.pdbx_seq_one_letter_code
_entity_poly.pdbx_strand_id
1 'polypeptide(L)'
;MDINKITAISAIVFGLAGLAAPLTYAQNVQGSVAYMNGGIGASEQHKLREAAKDYNLRLLFSEAKDGAFVSNVKLNVNDHQGKSVFSLPSAGPMTNIKLPAGEYEITAVYNGVKKTTKVSVGEKPTSLSFNWVHQDN
;
A
#
# COMPACT_ATOMS: atom_id res chain seq x y z
N MET A 1 -9.14 64.01 -5.88
CA MET A 1 -7.80 63.39 -5.88
C MET A 1 -7.81 62.29 -4.84
N ASP A 2 -7.45 61.12 -5.33
CA ASP A 2 -7.82 59.77 -4.92
C ASP A 2 -7.16 59.26 -3.62
N ILE A 3 -7.94 58.54 -2.78
CA ILE A 3 -7.90 57.09 -2.48
C ILE A 3 -6.63 56.63 -1.72
N ASN A 4 -6.81 56.11 -0.49
CA ASN A 4 -6.40 54.75 -0.09
C ASN A 4 -6.83 54.42 1.35
N LYS A 5 -7.83 53.54 1.47
CA LYS A 5 -8.24 52.82 2.67
C LYS A 5 -7.46 51.51 2.73
N ILE A 6 -6.81 51.18 3.85
CA ILE A 6 -6.45 49.79 4.18
C ILE A 6 -6.75 49.54 5.66
N THR A 7 -7.55 48.50 5.88
CA THR A 7 -8.26 48.15 7.10
C THR A 7 -7.47 47.14 7.93
N ALA A 8 -7.44 47.39 9.25
CA ALA A 8 -7.38 46.50 10.41
C ALA A 8 -6.41 45.29 10.43
N ILE A 9 -5.53 45.29 11.43
CA ILE A 9 -4.67 44.17 11.83
C ILE A 9 -5.45 43.27 12.81
N SER A 10 -5.55 42.00 12.46
CA SER A 10 -6.23 40.94 13.23
C SER A 10 -5.51 40.62 14.54
N ALA A 11 -6.29 40.42 15.61
CA ALA A 11 -5.82 39.91 16.88
C ALA A 11 -5.64 38.37 16.83
N ILE A 12 -4.48 37.88 17.26
CA ILE A 12 -4.20 36.45 17.44
C ILE A 12 -4.37 36.13 18.93
N VAL A 13 -5.32 35.26 19.26
CA VAL A 13 -5.39 34.58 20.56
C VAL A 13 -5.08 33.11 20.32
N PHE A 14 -3.88 32.67 20.73
CA PHE A 14 -3.51 31.25 20.76
C PHE A 14 -4.06 30.61 22.03
N GLY A 15 -5.18 29.90 21.91
CA GLY A 15 -5.63 28.95 22.93
C GLY A 15 -4.90 27.62 22.79
N LEU A 16 -4.14 27.23 23.81
CA LEU A 16 -3.57 25.89 23.95
C LEU A 16 -4.71 24.90 24.25
N ALA A 17 -5.08 24.08 23.26
CA ALA A 17 -5.88 22.88 23.47
C ALA A 17 -5.03 21.65 23.17
N GLY A 18 -4.61 20.95 24.24
CA GLY A 18 -4.02 19.63 24.13
C GLY A 18 -5.06 18.63 23.64
N LEU A 19 -4.95 18.21 22.38
CA LEU A 19 -5.69 17.07 21.86
C LEU A 19 -4.77 15.85 21.89
N ALA A 20 -5.08 14.89 22.76
CA ALA A 20 -4.60 13.54 22.61
C ALA A 20 -5.15 12.99 21.29
N ALA A 21 -4.32 12.95 20.25
CA ALA A 21 -4.70 12.34 18.99
C ALA A 21 -4.83 10.83 19.20
N PRO A 22 -5.95 10.19 18.81
CA PRO A 22 -5.93 8.74 18.63
C PRO A 22 -4.84 8.43 17.61
N LEU A 23 -3.98 7.46 17.89
CA LEU A 23 -3.01 6.95 16.92
C LEU A 23 -3.78 6.18 15.83
N THR A 24 -4.43 6.94 14.95
CA THR A 24 -5.06 6.44 13.73
C THR A 24 -3.92 5.96 12.85
N TYR A 25 -3.66 4.66 12.84
CA TYR A 25 -2.70 4.07 11.91
C TYR A 25 -3.18 4.38 10.49
N ALA A 26 -2.29 4.98 9.69
CA ALA A 26 -2.61 5.46 8.35
C ALA A 26 -2.97 4.26 7.45
N GLN A 27 -4.27 3.99 7.27
CA GLN A 27 -4.75 3.30 6.08
C GLN A 27 -4.37 4.18 4.91
N ASN A 28 -3.46 3.69 4.07
CA ASN A 28 -3.09 4.43 2.88
C ASN A 28 -4.14 4.14 1.81
N VAL A 29 -4.57 5.20 1.14
CA VAL A 29 -5.54 5.11 0.06
C VAL A 29 -4.89 5.67 -1.19
N GLN A 30 -4.84 4.87 -2.25
CA GLN A 30 -4.46 5.34 -3.58
C GLN A 30 -5.72 5.35 -4.44
N GLY A 31 -6.28 6.55 -4.68
CA GLY A 31 -7.59 6.68 -5.32
C GLY A 31 -8.70 6.11 -4.44
N SER A 32 -9.30 4.99 -4.85
CA SER A 32 -10.34 4.27 -4.09
C SER A 32 -9.85 2.94 -3.50
N VAL A 33 -8.57 2.59 -3.70
CA VAL A 33 -7.98 1.34 -3.24
C VAL A 33 -7.35 1.52 -1.88
N ALA A 34 -7.92 0.86 -0.88
CA ALA A 34 -7.32 0.76 0.45
C ALA A 34 -6.24 -0.32 0.45
N TYR A 35 -5.10 -0.03 1.07
CA TYR A 35 -4.00 -0.99 1.17
C TYR A 35 -3.25 -0.89 2.49
N MET A 36 -2.59 -1.99 2.83
CA MET A 36 -1.60 -2.07 3.90
C MET A 36 -0.32 -2.69 3.34
N ASN A 37 0.81 -2.05 3.61
CA ASN A 37 2.13 -2.47 3.16
C ASN A 37 3.05 -2.52 4.38
N GLY A 38 3.75 -3.63 4.62
CA GLY A 38 4.59 -3.81 5.81
C GLY A 38 5.05 -5.26 6.00
N GLY A 39 5.29 -5.67 7.26
CA GLY A 39 5.58 -7.07 7.60
C GLY A 39 6.82 -7.30 8.46
N ILE A 40 7.54 -6.26 8.87
CA ILE A 40 8.72 -6.40 9.73
C ILE A 40 8.33 -6.40 11.23
N GLY A 41 7.23 -5.74 11.64
CA GLY A 41 6.79 -5.69 13.04
C GLY A 41 5.70 -6.69 13.44
N ALA A 42 5.85 -7.35 14.60
CA ALA A 42 4.85 -8.30 15.14
C ALA A 42 3.46 -7.66 15.36
N SER A 43 3.41 -6.38 15.68
CA SER A 43 2.18 -5.58 15.85
C SER A 43 1.48 -5.27 14.52
N GLU A 44 2.23 -5.12 13.42
CA GLU A 44 1.67 -5.01 12.06
C GLU A 44 1.10 -6.35 11.61
N GLN A 45 1.79 -7.46 11.90
CA GLN A 45 1.31 -8.80 11.54
C GLN A 45 0.01 -9.19 12.26
N HIS A 46 -0.15 -8.83 13.55
CA HIS A 46 -1.41 -9.10 14.28
C HIS A 46 -2.57 -8.31 13.68
N LYS A 47 -2.38 -7.03 13.35
CA LYS A 47 -3.41 -6.18 12.73
C LYS A 47 -3.70 -6.57 11.28
N LEU A 48 -2.68 -6.97 10.52
CA LEU A 48 -2.84 -7.55 9.17
C LEU A 48 -3.68 -8.83 9.21
N ARG A 49 -3.58 -9.63 10.28
CA ARG A 49 -4.43 -10.81 10.51
C ARG A 49 -5.86 -10.45 10.88
N GLU A 50 -6.07 -9.46 11.75
CA GLU A 50 -7.43 -9.02 12.14
C GLU A 50 -8.19 -8.33 11.00
N ALA A 51 -7.50 -7.50 10.22
CA ALA A 51 -8.06 -6.82 9.06
C ALA A 51 -8.00 -7.68 7.78
N ALA A 52 -7.44 -8.89 7.84
CA ALA A 52 -7.24 -9.75 6.66
C ALA A 52 -8.54 -10.08 5.92
N LYS A 53 -9.67 -10.07 6.65
CA LYS A 53 -11.03 -10.23 6.11
C LYS A 53 -11.48 -9.05 5.26
N ASP A 54 -10.92 -7.88 5.48
CA ASP A 54 -11.27 -6.65 4.76
C ASP A 54 -10.49 -6.51 3.45
N TYR A 55 -9.37 -7.23 3.29
CA TYR A 55 -8.54 -7.27 2.09
C TYR A 55 -8.70 -8.59 1.34
N ASN A 56 -9.00 -8.51 0.05
CA ASN A 56 -9.24 -9.68 -0.79
C ASN A 56 -8.05 -10.07 -1.68
N LEU A 57 -6.96 -9.29 -1.66
CA LEU A 57 -5.68 -9.66 -2.25
C LEU A 57 -4.56 -9.52 -1.21
N ARG A 58 -3.76 -10.58 -1.05
CA ARG A 58 -2.60 -10.61 -0.15
C ARG A 58 -1.36 -11.04 -0.92
N LEU A 59 -0.30 -10.27 -0.82
CA LEU A 59 0.94 -10.48 -1.54
C LEU A 59 2.08 -10.73 -0.54
N LEU A 60 2.91 -11.72 -0.85
CA LEU A 60 4.12 -12.05 -0.11
C LEU A 60 5.32 -12.03 -1.07
N PHE A 61 6.41 -11.40 -0.66
CA PHE A 61 7.62 -11.28 -1.46
C PHE A 61 8.81 -11.91 -0.74
N SER A 62 9.49 -12.85 -1.41
CA SER A 62 10.66 -13.53 -0.84
C SER A 62 11.71 -13.94 -1.88
N GLU A 63 12.89 -14.32 -1.41
CA GLU A 63 13.94 -14.97 -2.21
C GLU A 63 13.95 -16.49 -2.02
N ALA A 64 14.33 -17.23 -3.06
CA ALA A 64 14.31 -18.71 -3.11
C ALA A 64 15.38 -19.37 -2.23
N LYS A 65 16.56 -18.74 -2.11
CA LYS A 65 17.75 -19.34 -1.51
C LYS A 65 17.55 -19.59 -0.02
N ASP A 66 17.00 -18.59 0.68
CA ASP A 66 16.88 -18.61 2.14
C ASP A 66 15.43 -18.43 2.63
N GLY A 67 14.46 -18.28 1.71
CA GLY A 67 13.08 -17.89 2.06
C GLY A 67 12.97 -16.48 2.63
N ALA A 68 14.06 -15.69 2.54
CA ALA A 68 14.15 -14.37 3.12
C ALA A 68 13.10 -13.43 2.55
N PHE A 69 12.41 -12.71 3.43
CA PHE A 69 11.42 -11.71 3.08
C PHE A 69 12.09 -10.46 2.48
N VAL A 70 11.63 -10.03 1.32
CA VAL A 70 12.25 -8.90 0.59
C VAL A 70 11.35 -7.67 0.56
N SER A 71 11.98 -6.51 0.52
CA SER A 71 11.31 -5.21 0.35
C SER A 71 11.84 -4.50 -0.89
N ASN A 72 11.43 -3.26 -1.13
CA ASN A 72 11.77 -2.49 -2.33
C ASN A 72 11.30 -3.16 -3.63
N VAL A 73 10.14 -3.82 -3.56
CA VAL A 73 9.51 -4.43 -4.73
C VAL A 73 8.68 -3.37 -5.45
N LYS A 74 8.98 -3.10 -6.72
CA LYS A 74 8.11 -2.26 -7.55
C LYS A 74 6.89 -3.08 -7.95
N LEU A 75 5.74 -2.68 -7.42
CA LEU A 75 4.46 -3.37 -7.59
C LEU A 75 3.53 -2.54 -8.49
N ASN A 76 2.91 -3.20 -9.45
CA ASN A 76 1.84 -2.63 -10.27
C ASN A 76 0.68 -3.63 -10.40
N VAL A 77 -0.55 -3.14 -10.28
CA VAL A 77 -1.78 -3.91 -10.43
C VAL A 77 -2.61 -3.25 -11.52
N ASN A 78 -2.87 -4.00 -12.58
CA ASN A 78 -3.70 -3.57 -13.69
C ASN A 78 -5.03 -4.34 -13.69
N ASP A 79 -6.11 -3.68 -14.08
CA ASP A 79 -7.39 -4.35 -14.35
C ASP A 79 -7.34 -5.17 -15.66
N HIS A 80 -8.42 -5.89 -15.97
CA HIS A 80 -8.55 -6.66 -17.20
C HIS A 80 -8.41 -5.85 -18.51
N GLN A 81 -8.56 -4.52 -18.46
CA GLN A 81 -8.39 -3.61 -19.61
C GLN A 81 -6.95 -3.09 -19.72
N GLY A 82 -6.06 -3.49 -18.80
CA GLY A 82 -4.67 -3.03 -18.74
C GLY A 82 -4.49 -1.68 -18.05
N LYS A 83 -5.53 -1.12 -17.43
CA LYS A 83 -5.44 0.14 -16.70
C LYS A 83 -4.82 -0.10 -15.32
N SER A 84 -3.78 0.66 -14.97
CA SER A 84 -3.22 0.63 -13.61
C SER A 84 -4.26 1.15 -12.61
N VAL A 85 -4.62 0.30 -11.65
CA VAL A 85 -5.56 0.62 -10.57
C VAL A 85 -4.85 0.80 -9.23
N PHE A 86 -3.64 0.27 -9.10
CA PHE A 86 -2.81 0.40 -7.90
C PHE A 86 -1.33 0.23 -8.24
N SER A 87 -0.46 1.01 -7.60
CA SER A 87 0.98 0.86 -7.77
C SER A 87 1.74 1.32 -6.54
N LEU A 88 2.78 0.56 -6.18
CA LEU A 88 3.75 0.96 -5.16
C LEU A 88 5.16 0.94 -5.76
N PRO A 89 5.92 2.05 -5.66
CA PRO A 89 7.29 2.07 -6.13
C PRO A 89 8.23 1.20 -5.27
N SER A 90 7.91 1.01 -3.99
CA SER A 90 8.70 0.23 -3.03
C SER A 90 7.78 -0.46 -2.02
N ALA A 91 7.25 -1.63 -2.38
CA ALA A 91 6.50 -2.49 -1.48
C ALA A 91 7.44 -3.25 -0.51
N GLY A 92 6.97 -3.43 0.72
CA GLY A 92 7.59 -4.27 1.74
C GLY A 92 7.12 -5.72 1.61
N PRO A 93 7.65 -6.66 2.41
CA PRO A 93 7.51 -8.09 2.17
C PRO A 93 6.08 -8.62 2.17
N MET A 94 5.16 -7.92 2.82
CA MET A 94 3.74 -8.20 2.81
C MET A 94 2.96 -6.98 2.32
N THR A 95 2.08 -7.17 1.35
CA THR A 95 1.17 -6.13 0.88
C THR A 95 -0.25 -6.68 0.76
N ASN A 96 -1.20 -6.11 1.50
CA ASN A 96 -2.62 -6.43 1.43
C ASN A 96 -3.36 -5.30 0.71
N ILE A 97 -4.22 -5.65 -0.24
CA ILE A 97 -4.90 -4.70 -1.12
C ILE A 97 -6.38 -5.06 -1.15
N LYS A 98 -7.24 -4.05 -1.05
CA LYS A 98 -8.69 -4.18 -1.19
C LYS A 98 -9.08 -3.72 -2.59
N LEU A 99 -9.40 -4.68 -3.45
CA LEU A 99 -9.80 -4.44 -4.82
C LEU A 99 -11.30 -4.73 -5.01
N PRO A 100 -11.96 -4.04 -5.95
CA PRO A 100 -13.24 -4.51 -6.47
C PRO A 100 -13.13 -5.94 -6.99
N ALA A 101 -14.22 -6.71 -6.94
CA ALA A 101 -14.22 -8.06 -7.51
C ALA A 101 -13.96 -8.00 -9.03
N GLY A 102 -13.10 -8.87 -9.54
CA GLY A 102 -12.72 -8.90 -10.96
C GLY A 102 -11.37 -9.56 -11.23
N GLU A 103 -10.95 -9.51 -12.48
CA GLU A 103 -9.67 -10.02 -12.96
C GLU A 103 -8.60 -8.93 -13.00
N TYR A 104 -7.42 -9.28 -12.51
CA TYR A 104 -6.28 -8.38 -12.43
C TYR A 104 -4.99 -9.03 -12.92
N GLU A 105 -4.08 -8.21 -13.39
CA GLU A 105 -2.70 -8.59 -13.65
C GLU A 105 -1.78 -7.90 -12.64
N ILE A 106 -1.05 -8.71 -11.87
CA ILE A 106 -0.11 -8.28 -10.86
C ILE A 106 1.30 -8.39 -11.42
N THR A 107 2.04 -7.28 -11.46
CA THR A 107 3.44 -7.24 -11.84
C THR A 107 4.29 -6.80 -10.66
N ALA A 108 5.25 -7.62 -10.28
CA ALA A 108 6.21 -7.35 -9.21
C ALA A 108 7.63 -7.38 -9.79
N VAL A 109 8.43 -6.36 -9.51
CA VAL A 109 9.83 -6.26 -9.94
C VAL A 109 10.71 -6.08 -8.72
N TYR A 110 11.71 -6.95 -8.59
CA TYR A 110 12.68 -6.92 -7.51
C TYR A 110 14.07 -7.17 -8.10
N ASN A 111 15.05 -6.34 -7.74
CA ASN A 111 16.41 -6.37 -8.30
C ASN A 111 16.45 -6.48 -9.83
N GLY A 112 15.57 -5.76 -10.53
CA GLY A 112 15.46 -5.78 -12.00
C GLY A 112 14.74 -7.00 -12.58
N VAL A 113 14.46 -8.03 -11.78
CA VAL A 113 13.77 -9.24 -12.24
C VAL A 113 12.25 -9.08 -12.09
N LYS A 114 11.55 -9.12 -13.23
CA LYS A 114 10.10 -8.98 -13.31
C LYS A 114 9.39 -10.33 -13.20
N LYS A 115 8.32 -10.39 -12.40
CA LYS A 115 7.34 -11.48 -12.36
C LYS A 115 5.94 -10.91 -12.57
N THR A 116 5.14 -11.57 -13.39
CA THR A 116 3.77 -11.17 -13.71
C THR A 116 2.82 -12.36 -13.52
N THR A 117 1.65 -12.12 -12.94
CA THR A 117 0.65 -13.16 -12.67
C THR A 117 -0.76 -12.58 -12.79
N LYS A 118 -1.66 -13.31 -13.46
CA LYS A 118 -3.08 -12.97 -13.51
C LYS A 118 -3.81 -13.62 -12.34
N VAL A 119 -4.78 -12.91 -11.77
CA VAL A 119 -5.52 -13.35 -10.60
C VAL A 119 -6.96 -12.83 -10.62
N SER A 120 -7.88 -13.73 -10.27
CA SER A 120 -9.27 -13.37 -9.95
C SER A 120 -9.37 -13.02 -8.48
N VAL A 121 -9.92 -11.84 -8.19
CA VAL A 121 -10.15 -11.35 -6.83
C VAL A 121 -11.65 -11.22 -6.62
N GLY A 122 -12.16 -11.76 -5.51
CA GLY A 122 -13.59 -11.77 -5.20
C GLY A 122 -13.85 -11.58 -3.72
N GLU A 123 -14.93 -12.19 -3.22
CA GLU A 123 -15.24 -12.21 -1.78
C GLU A 123 -14.26 -13.06 -0.98
N LYS A 124 -13.81 -14.18 -1.57
CA LYS A 124 -12.78 -15.03 -0.97
C LYS A 124 -11.42 -14.36 -1.14
N PRO A 125 -10.65 -14.16 -0.05
CA PRO A 125 -9.31 -13.60 -0.16
C PRO A 125 -8.39 -14.51 -0.97
N THR A 126 -7.67 -13.91 -1.92
CA THR A 126 -6.65 -14.59 -2.71
C THR A 126 -5.26 -14.20 -2.21
N SER A 127 -4.39 -15.19 -2.04
CA SER A 127 -3.00 -14.97 -1.61
C SER A 127 -2.04 -15.38 -2.72
N LEU A 128 -1.07 -14.51 -3.03
CA LEU A 128 -0.02 -14.76 -4.01
C LEU A 128 1.35 -14.55 -3.36
N SER A 129 2.29 -15.43 -3.70
CA SER A 129 3.68 -15.31 -3.29
C SER A 129 4.55 -15.15 -4.52
N PHE A 130 5.36 -14.09 -4.56
CA PHE A 130 6.41 -13.95 -5.56
C PHE A 130 7.74 -14.32 -4.91
N ASN A 131 8.37 -15.33 -5.50
CA ASN A 131 9.65 -15.82 -5.04
C ASN A 131 10.70 -15.67 -6.15
N TRP A 132 11.76 -14.91 -5.88
CA TRP A 132 12.86 -14.67 -6.81
C TRP A 132 14.06 -15.55 -6.50
N VAL A 133 14.67 -16.15 -7.52
CA VAL A 133 15.96 -16.81 -7.37
C VAL A 133 17.03 -15.73 -7.40
N HIS A 134 17.94 -15.74 -6.43
CA HIS A 134 19.14 -14.90 -6.47
C HIS A 134 19.90 -15.27 -7.75
N GLN A 135 20.07 -14.32 -8.67
CA GLN A 135 20.97 -14.55 -9.79
C GLN A 135 22.38 -14.29 -9.26
N ASP A 136 23.10 -15.37 -8.93
CA ASP A 136 24.54 -15.30 -8.70
C ASP A 136 25.15 -14.75 -10.00
N ASN A 137 25.66 -13.51 -9.97
CA ASN A 137 26.40 -12.88 -11.07
C ASN A 137 27.89 -12.98 -10.82
#